data_AF-A0A953AKP5-F1
#
_entry.id   AF-A0A953AKP5-F1
#
_cell.length_a   1.000
_cell.length_b   1.000
_cell.length_c   1.000
_cell.angle_alpha   90.00
_cell.angle_beta   90.00
_cell.angle_gamma   90.00
#
_symmetry.space_group_name_H-M   'P 1'
#
loop_
_entity.id
_entity.type
_entity.pdbx_description
1 polymer ?
#
loop_
_entity_poly.entity_id
_entity_poly.type
_entity_poly.pdbx_seq_one_letter_code
_entity_poly.pdbx_strand_id
1 'polypeptide(L)'
;MKALLGLFETDLADLKFPDIDATVLADAARRVLSAADRVAEAKAALEAAESALQVEQEGLLQKGQRALAYARVFAEESPALMEKLQLIALPRSSRRASRQEPSTGGAEVVPVRRRGRPPKVKAEAPNLFEEAVARAQSA
;
A
#
# COMPACT_ATOMS: atom_id res chain seq x y z
N MET A 1 -4.05 -29.50 20.98
CA MET A 1 -3.13 -30.53 20.44
C MET A 1 -1.93 -30.78 21.35
N LYS A 2 -1.10 -29.78 21.69
CA LYS A 2 0.09 -29.96 22.54
C LYS A 2 -0.20 -30.62 23.91
N ALA A 3 -1.29 -30.22 24.57
CA ALA A 3 -1.70 -30.81 25.85
C ALA A 3 -2.09 -32.31 25.72
N LEU A 4 -2.67 -32.72 24.59
CA LEU A 4 -3.03 -34.11 24.34
C LEU A 4 -1.78 -34.97 24.09
N LEU A 5 -0.82 -34.46 23.30
CA LEU A 5 0.46 -35.14 23.08
C LEU A 5 1.24 -35.32 24.39
N GLY A 6 1.29 -34.27 25.23
CA GLY A 6 1.95 -34.36 26.53
C GLY A 6 1.33 -35.40 27.46
N LEU A 7 0.01 -35.57 27.44
CA LEU A 7 -0.70 -36.61 28.20
C LEU A 7 -0.33 -38.03 27.73
N PHE A 8 -0.21 -38.23 26.41
CA PHE A 8 0.22 -39.50 25.82
C PHE A 8 1.70 -39.82 26.08
N GLU A 9 2.54 -38.80 26.24
CA GLU A 9 3.97 -38.95 26.54
C GLU A 9 4.26 -39.16 28.03
N THR A 10 3.33 -38.80 28.92
CA THR A 10 3.53 -38.86 30.38
C THR A 10 2.59 -39.89 31.02
N ASP A 11 1.35 -39.50 31.30
CA ASP A 11 0.40 -40.25 32.12
C ASP A 11 -0.12 -41.52 31.43
N LEU A 12 -0.10 -41.56 30.10
CA LEU A 12 -0.57 -42.71 29.30
C LEU A 12 0.58 -43.48 28.64
N ALA A 13 1.85 -43.19 29.00
CA ALA A 13 3.02 -43.81 28.38
C ALA A 13 3.07 -45.34 28.60
N ASP A 14 2.58 -45.81 29.74
CA ASP A 14 2.54 -47.22 30.11
C ASP A 14 1.32 -47.98 29.54
N LEU A 15 0.35 -47.26 28.97
CA LEU A 15 -0.86 -47.85 28.40
C LEU A 15 -0.66 -48.13 26.90
N LYS A 16 -0.85 -49.38 26.51
CA LYS A 16 -0.82 -49.79 25.10
C LYS A 16 -2.22 -49.70 24.50
N PHE A 17 -2.47 -48.66 23.72
CA PHE A 17 -3.66 -48.61 22.88
C PHE A 17 -3.33 -49.27 21.53
N PRO A 18 -4.20 -50.16 21.01
CA PRO A 18 -4.05 -50.67 19.67
C PRO A 18 -4.21 -49.52 18.68
N ASP A 19 -3.27 -49.42 17.73
CA ASP A 19 -3.20 -48.46 16.61
C ASP A 19 -2.93 -46.98 16.95
N ILE A 20 -2.94 -46.58 18.22
CA ILE A 20 -2.73 -45.18 18.61
C ILE A 20 -1.73 -45.10 19.76
N ASP A 21 -0.53 -44.63 19.49
CA ASP A 21 0.46 -44.32 20.53
C ASP A 21 0.99 -42.88 20.40
N ALA A 22 1.84 -42.49 21.34
CA ALA A 22 2.47 -41.17 21.32
C ALA A 22 3.22 -40.89 20.02
N THR A 23 3.84 -41.91 19.40
CA THR A 23 4.61 -41.75 18.16
C THR A 23 3.68 -41.50 16.97
N VAL A 24 2.57 -42.23 16.86
CA VAL A 24 1.55 -42.05 15.82
C VAL A 24 0.92 -40.66 15.93
N LEU A 25 0.59 -40.21 17.14
CA LEU A 25 0.03 -38.87 17.35
C LEU A 25 1.05 -37.77 17.07
N ALA A 26 2.32 -37.94 17.44
CA ALA A 26 3.39 -36.99 17.14
C ALA A 26 3.67 -36.89 15.63
N ASP A 27 3.64 -38.02 14.91
CA ASP A 27 3.76 -38.05 13.45
C ASP A 27 2.56 -37.34 12.78
N ALA A 28 1.34 -37.62 13.24
CA ALA A 28 0.14 -36.94 12.74
C ALA A 28 0.20 -35.43 12.98
N ALA A 29 0.64 -35.00 14.18
CA ALA A 29 0.83 -33.59 14.50
C ALA A 29 1.89 -32.93 13.61
N ARG A 30 3.02 -33.61 13.34
CA ARG A 30 4.04 -33.14 12.40
C ARG A 30 3.50 -32.98 10.98
N ARG A 31 2.67 -33.91 10.51
CA ARG A 31 2.00 -33.82 9.20
C ARG A 31 1.07 -32.62 9.12
N VAL A 32 0.30 -32.36 10.18
CA VAL A 32 -0.60 -31.19 10.25
C VAL A 32 0.20 -29.88 10.23
N LEU A 33 1.29 -29.79 10.98
CA LEU A 33 2.16 -28.61 10.97
C LEU A 33 2.76 -28.39 9.57
N SER A 34 3.30 -29.44 8.94
CA SER A 34 3.83 -29.33 7.58
C SER A 34 2.76 -28.93 6.56
N ALA A 35 1.53 -29.44 6.70
CA ALA A 35 0.42 -29.02 5.85
C ALA A 35 0.04 -27.55 6.08
N ALA A 36 0.06 -27.09 7.34
CA ALA A 36 -0.20 -25.69 7.67
C ALA A 36 0.86 -24.75 7.07
N ASP A 37 2.13 -25.13 7.11
CA ASP A 37 3.22 -24.37 6.49
C ASP A 37 3.03 -24.26 4.97
N ARG A 38 2.70 -25.36 4.28
CA ARG A 38 2.37 -25.33 2.84
C ARG A 38 1.19 -24.43 2.52
N VAL A 39 0.16 -24.40 3.38
CA VAL A 39 -0.98 -23.50 3.22
C VAL A 39 -0.55 -22.04 3.40
N ALA A 40 0.33 -21.75 4.37
CA ALA A 40 0.85 -20.41 4.58
C ALA A 40 1.67 -19.93 3.36
N GLU A 41 2.54 -20.79 2.83
CA GLU A 41 3.31 -20.52 1.60
C GLU A 41 2.39 -20.27 0.39
N ALA A 42 1.39 -21.12 0.18
CA ALA A 42 0.44 -20.97 -0.92
C ALA A 42 -0.37 -19.68 -0.82
N LYS A 43 -0.76 -19.26 0.39
CA LYS A 43 -1.44 -17.98 0.61
C LYS A 43 -0.55 -16.78 0.32
N ALA A 44 0.72 -16.83 0.73
CA ALA A 44 1.68 -15.78 0.40
C ALA A 44 1.91 -15.67 -1.11
N ALA A 45 2.00 -16.80 -1.81
CA ALA A 45 2.10 -16.83 -3.27
C ALA A 45 0.84 -16.27 -3.95
N LEU A 46 -0.36 -16.58 -3.43
CA LEU A 46 -1.61 -16.03 -3.91
C LEU A 46 -1.66 -14.50 -3.78
N GLU A 47 -1.33 -13.98 -2.59
CA GLU A 47 -1.30 -12.54 -2.33
C GLU A 47 -0.32 -11.81 -3.28
N ALA A 48 0.85 -12.40 -3.51
CA ALA A 48 1.82 -11.86 -4.47
C ALA A 48 1.27 -11.87 -5.90
N ALA A 49 0.59 -12.94 -6.31
CA ALA A 49 -0.01 -13.05 -7.64
C ALA A 49 -1.16 -12.03 -7.83
N GLU A 50 -2.00 -11.84 -6.81
CA GLU A 50 -3.09 -10.84 -6.83
C GLU A 50 -2.53 -9.42 -6.92
N SER A 51 -1.48 -9.11 -6.17
CA SER A 51 -0.80 -7.81 -6.28
C SER A 51 -0.20 -7.59 -7.67
N ALA A 52 0.45 -8.60 -8.26
CA ALA A 52 1.01 -8.51 -9.60
C ALA A 52 -0.09 -8.32 -10.66
N LEU A 53 -1.20 -9.06 -10.53
CA LEU A 53 -2.36 -8.92 -11.39
C LEU A 53 -2.94 -7.51 -11.33
N GLN A 54 -3.07 -6.92 -10.14
CA GLN A 54 -3.56 -5.56 -9.99
C GLN A 54 -2.66 -4.55 -10.71
N VAL A 55 -1.33 -4.67 -10.59
CA VAL A 55 -0.37 -3.80 -11.27
C VAL A 55 -0.52 -3.90 -12.80
N GLU A 56 -0.64 -5.12 -13.34
CA GLU A 56 -0.81 -5.33 -14.78
C GLU A 56 -2.16 -4.77 -15.28
N GLN A 57 -3.24 -4.96 -14.51
CA GLN A 57 -4.55 -4.39 -14.85
C GLN A 57 -4.52 -2.86 -14.87
N GLU A 58 -3.88 -2.22 -13.90
CA GLU A 58 -3.69 -0.77 -13.88
C GLU A 58 -2.85 -0.30 -15.09
N GLY A 59 -1.78 -1.03 -15.42
CA GLY A 59 -0.95 -0.75 -16.59
C GLY A 59 -1.73 -0.86 -17.90
N LEU A 60 -2.59 -1.87 -18.03
CA LEU A 60 -3.48 -2.04 -19.17
C LEU A 60 -4.50 -0.91 -19.27
N LEU A 61 -5.13 -0.51 -18.15
CA LEU A 61 -6.10 0.59 -18.13
C LEU A 61 -5.47 1.92 -18.56
N GLN A 62 -4.25 2.22 -18.11
CA GLN A 62 -3.53 3.43 -18.52
C GLN A 62 -3.23 3.43 -20.02
N LYS A 63 -2.75 2.30 -20.55
CA LYS A 63 -2.49 2.12 -22.00
C LYS A 63 -3.79 2.27 -22.79
N GLY A 64 -4.89 1.66 -22.32
CA GLY A 64 -6.21 1.74 -22.95
C GLY A 64 -6.75 3.16 -23.00
N GLN A 65 -6.61 3.92 -21.90
CA GLN A 65 -7.01 5.34 -21.86
C GLN A 65 -6.23 6.20 -22.85
N ARG A 66 -4.90 6.00 -22.94
CA ARG A 66 -4.05 6.69 -23.92
C ARG A 66 -4.41 6.31 -25.36
N ALA A 67 -4.63 5.02 -25.62
CA ALA A 67 -5.04 4.53 -26.93
C ALA A 67 -6.39 5.12 -27.35
N LEU A 68 -7.37 5.19 -26.44
CA LEU A 68 -8.66 5.82 -26.70
C LEU A 68 -8.51 7.32 -27.00
N ALA A 69 -7.62 8.02 -26.29
CA ALA A 69 -7.33 9.43 -26.56
C ALA A 69 -6.74 9.63 -27.96
N TYR A 70 -5.76 8.80 -28.37
CA TYR A 70 -5.20 8.85 -29.72
C TYR A 70 -6.22 8.49 -30.80
N ALA A 71 -7.05 7.48 -30.54
CA ALA A 71 -8.12 7.09 -31.46
C ALA A 71 -9.13 8.22 -31.66
N ARG A 72 -9.43 8.99 -30.61
CA ARG A 72 -10.32 10.16 -30.71
C ARG A 72 -9.73 11.26 -31.58
N VAL A 73 -8.46 11.60 -31.40
CA VAL A 73 -7.78 12.59 -32.27
C VAL A 73 -7.79 12.12 -33.73
N PHE A 74 -7.52 10.84 -33.98
CA PHE A 74 -7.58 10.27 -35.32
C PHE A 74 -9.00 10.29 -35.92
N ALA A 75 -10.03 10.11 -35.09
CA ALA A 75 -11.42 10.06 -35.52
C ALA A 75 -12.06 11.46 -35.69
N GLU A 76 -11.34 12.56 -35.51
CA GLU A 76 -11.86 13.93 -35.68
C GLU A 76 -12.44 14.14 -37.08
N GLU A 77 -11.86 13.51 -38.10
CA GLU A 77 -12.32 13.60 -39.50
C GLU A 77 -13.39 12.54 -39.86
N SER A 78 -13.75 11.66 -38.92
CA SER A 78 -14.68 10.55 -39.15
C SER A 78 -15.77 10.47 -38.07
N PRO A 79 -16.94 11.09 -38.27
CA PRO A 79 -18.00 11.11 -37.27
C PRO A 79 -18.51 9.71 -36.92
N ALA A 80 -18.59 8.81 -37.90
CA ALA A 80 -19.00 7.42 -37.70
C ALA A 80 -18.00 6.62 -36.84
N LEU A 81 -16.71 6.97 -36.87
CA LEU A 81 -15.69 6.36 -36.01
C LEU A 81 -15.74 6.95 -34.60
N MET A 82 -16.00 8.24 -34.49
CA MET A 82 -16.17 8.93 -33.21
C MET A 82 -17.34 8.36 -32.39
N GLU A 83 -18.50 8.10 -33.02
CA GLU A 83 -19.65 7.48 -32.35
C GLU A 83 -19.30 6.12 -31.75
N LYS A 84 -18.55 5.28 -32.48
CA LYS A 84 -18.09 3.97 -31.99
C LYS A 84 -17.15 4.09 -30.78
N LEU A 85 -16.26 5.08 -30.78
CA LEU A 85 -15.33 5.33 -29.68
C LEU A 85 -16.03 5.90 -28.43
N GLN A 86 -17.16 6.61 -28.58
CA GLN A 86 -17.95 7.11 -27.45
C GLN A 86 -18.66 6.00 -26.68
N LEU A 87 -18.98 4.88 -27.34
CA LEU A 87 -19.56 3.70 -26.69
C LEU A 87 -18.56 2.97 -25.79
N ILE A 88 -17.26 3.19 -25.97
CA ILE A 88 -16.22 2.54 -25.17
C ILE A 88 -16.04 3.31 -23.86
N ALA A 89 -16.62 2.79 -22.78
CA ALA A 89 -16.43 3.29 -21.42
C ALA A 89 -15.39 2.45 -20.68
N LEU A 90 -14.18 3.01 -20.49
CA LEU A 90 -13.17 2.42 -19.61
C LEU A 90 -13.39 2.90 -18.16
N PRO A 91 -13.16 2.04 -17.15
CA PRO A 91 -13.14 2.47 -15.76
C PRO A 91 -12.19 3.66 -15.58
N ARG A 92 -12.63 4.70 -14.87
CA ARG A 92 -11.79 5.86 -14.59
C ARG A 92 -10.64 5.40 -13.69
N SER A 93 -9.41 5.66 -14.13
CA SER A 93 -8.22 5.43 -13.30
C SER A 93 -8.37 6.29 -12.03
N SER A 94 -8.45 5.66 -10.85
CA SER A 94 -8.69 6.36 -9.58
C SER A 94 -7.49 7.22 -9.14
N ARG A 95 -6.34 7.06 -9.80
CA ARG A 95 -5.21 7.96 -9.63
C ARG A 95 -5.51 9.26 -10.36
N ARG A 96 -6.26 10.14 -9.71
CA ARG A 96 -6.10 11.58 -9.90
C ARG A 96 -4.61 11.84 -9.87
N ALA A 97 -4.03 12.05 -11.05
CA ALA A 97 -2.72 12.61 -11.18
C ALA A 97 -2.70 13.85 -10.29
N SER A 98 -1.77 13.90 -9.36
CA SER A 98 -1.34 15.13 -8.72
C SER A 98 -0.82 16.05 -9.82
N ARG A 99 -1.75 16.69 -10.52
CA ARG A 99 -1.49 17.83 -11.38
C ARG A 99 -1.09 18.93 -10.42
N GLN A 100 0.21 19.06 -10.25
CA GLN A 100 0.85 20.22 -9.67
C GLN A 100 0.53 21.39 -10.62
N GLU A 101 -0.59 22.05 -10.39
CA GLU A 101 -0.86 23.37 -10.95
C GLU A 101 0.07 24.36 -10.23
N PRO A 102 0.81 25.24 -10.93
CA PRO A 102 1.51 26.33 -10.29
C PRO A 102 0.47 27.33 -9.75
N SER A 103 0.30 27.35 -8.42
CA SER A 103 -0.59 28.28 -7.75
C SER A 103 -0.01 29.70 -7.77
N THR A 104 -0.47 30.54 -8.70
CA THR A 104 -0.50 32.00 -8.54
C THR A 104 -1.86 32.40 -7.98
N GLY A 105 -1.90 32.91 -6.74
CA GLY A 105 -3.03 33.73 -6.25
C GLY A 105 -3.56 33.39 -4.85
N GLY A 106 -2.99 34.05 -3.84
CA GLY A 106 -3.64 34.75 -2.70
C GLY A 106 -4.82 34.13 -1.92
N ALA A 107 -4.60 34.05 -0.58
CA ALA A 107 -5.58 34.02 0.54
C ALA A 107 -6.51 32.78 0.62
N GLU A 108 -6.69 32.06 1.73
CA GLU A 108 -6.63 32.36 3.16
C GLU A 108 -6.30 31.03 3.87
N VAL A 109 -5.34 31.02 4.80
CA VAL A 109 -4.85 29.78 5.44
C VAL A 109 -5.62 29.48 6.71
N VAL A 110 -6.53 28.50 6.65
CA VAL A 110 -7.04 27.81 7.84
C VAL A 110 -6.00 26.76 8.27
N PRO A 111 -5.38 26.84 9.47
CA PRO A 111 -4.29 25.93 9.82
C PRO A 111 -4.83 24.58 10.29
N VAL A 112 -4.74 23.57 9.42
CA VAL A 112 -4.89 22.15 9.81
C VAL A 112 -3.73 21.76 10.71
N ARG A 113 -4.03 21.46 11.98
CA ARG A 113 -3.05 21.02 13.00
C ARG A 113 -2.45 19.66 12.63
N ARG A 114 -1.21 19.67 12.13
CA ARG A 114 -0.41 18.45 11.91
C ARG A 114 0.04 17.89 13.26
N ARG A 115 -0.54 16.77 13.69
CA ARG A 115 -0.05 15.96 14.81
C ARG A 115 1.25 15.27 14.38
N GLY A 116 2.30 15.35 15.22
CA GLY A 116 3.46 14.45 15.14
C GLY A 116 4.85 15.08 14.98
N ARG A 117 5.01 16.41 15.00
CA ARG A 117 6.36 17.03 15.04
C ARG A 117 6.49 17.95 16.26
N PRO A 118 7.34 17.64 17.26
CA PRO A 118 7.61 18.58 18.32
C PRO A 118 8.22 19.86 17.73
N PRO A 119 7.71 21.06 18.08
CA PRO A 119 8.17 22.30 17.48
C PRO A 119 9.59 22.61 17.95
N LYS A 120 10.48 22.90 17.00
CA LYS A 120 11.83 23.42 17.27
C LYS A 120 11.66 24.87 17.74
N VAL A 121 11.89 25.12 19.04
CA VAL A 121 11.87 26.46 19.63
C VAL A 121 12.91 27.31 18.89
N LYS A 122 12.43 28.36 18.21
CA LYS A 122 13.28 29.34 17.54
C LYS A 122 13.74 30.32 18.61
N ALA A 123 14.99 30.22 19.04
CA ALA A 123 15.62 31.25 19.85
C ALA A 123 15.62 32.56 19.04
N GLU A 124 15.03 33.60 19.59
CA GLU A 124 15.12 34.97 19.08
C GLU A 124 16.59 35.37 19.07
N ALA A 125 17.17 35.48 17.87
CA ALA A 125 18.41 36.20 17.69
C ALA A 125 18.07 37.70 17.65
N PRO A 126 18.77 38.57 18.39
CA PRO A 126 18.55 40.01 18.32
C PRO A 126 18.87 40.50 16.90
N ASN A 127 18.05 41.43 16.40
CA ASN A 127 18.15 41.98 15.06
C ASN A 127 19.47 42.73 14.88
N LEU A 128 20.48 42.02 14.35
CA LEU A 128 21.83 42.51 14.03
C LEU A 128 21.84 43.70 13.05
N PHE A 129 20.70 44.01 12.42
CA PHE A 129 20.53 45.14 11.49
C PHE A 129 20.20 46.47 12.19
N GLU A 130 19.65 46.47 13.41
CA GLU A 130 19.41 47.72 14.15
C GLU A 130 20.69 48.26 14.81
N GLU A 131 21.59 47.38 15.23
CA GLU A 131 22.87 47.76 15.86
C GLU A 131 23.85 48.41 14.86
N ALA A 132 23.75 48.08 13.57
CA ALA A 132 24.55 48.69 12.51
C ALA A 132 24.11 50.13 12.16
N VAL A 133 22.82 50.45 12.32
CA VAL A 133 22.28 51.79 12.05
C VAL A 133 22.60 52.75 13.21
N ALA A 134 22.59 52.26 14.45
CA ALA A 134 22.93 53.07 15.63
C ALA A 134 24.41 53.52 15.65
N ARG A 135 25.35 52.69 15.15
CA ARG A 135 26.77 53.05 15.05
C ARG A 135 27.11 54.08 13.97
N ALA A 136 26.23 54.26 12.98
CA ALA A 136 26.45 55.18 11.86
C ALA A 136 25.96 56.62 12.14
N GLN A 137 25.25 56.86 13.25
CA GLN A 137 24.70 58.18 13.61
C GLN A 137 25.45 58.89 14.76
N SER A 138 26.52 58.29 15.29
CA SER A 138 27.37 58.89 16.32
C SER A 138 28.80 59.18 15.81
N ALA A 139 28.94 59.48 14.52
CA ALA A 139 30.15 60.00 13.90
C ALA A 139 29.86 61.40 13.33
#